data_AF-A0A4D4MJL1-F1
#
_entry.id   AF-A0A4D4MJL1-F1
#
_cell.length_a   1.000
_cell.length_b   1.000
_cell.length_c   1.000
_cell.angle_alpha   90.00
_cell.angle_beta   90.00
_cell.angle_gamma   90.00
#
_symmetry.space_group_name_H-M   'P 1'
#
loop_
_entity.id
_entity.type
_entity.pdbx_description
1 polymer ?
#
loop_
_entity_poly.entity_id
_entity_poly.type
_entity_poly.pdbx_seq_one_letter_code
_entity_poly.pdbx_strand_id
1 'polypeptide(L)'
;MPAMLDAREGKMFTDFYTPAKLIESLDITNVVGRIKTPTLILDYDYEQFYPGQPRRMFDKLTAPKDYVKLTTATGAQLHCSPMAPQQHCEVVFDWLQEKLTGS
;
A
#
# COMPACT_ATOMS: atom_id res chain seq x y z
N MET A 1 14.49 1.47 16.46
CA MET A 1 14.41 0.32 17.40
C MET A 1 15.67 -0.51 17.23
N PRO A 2 16.40 -0.83 18.31
CA PRO A 2 17.66 -1.59 18.23
C PRO A 2 17.54 -2.88 17.40
N ALA A 3 16.52 -3.71 17.66
CA ALA A 3 16.29 -4.94 16.89
C ALA A 3 16.14 -4.72 15.37
N MET A 4 15.42 -3.69 14.95
CA MET A 4 15.26 -3.35 13.52
C MET A 4 16.55 -2.81 12.89
N LEU A 5 17.40 -2.12 13.65
CA LEU A 5 18.71 -1.64 13.18
C LEU A 5 19.69 -2.81 13.06
N ASP A 6 19.71 -3.71 14.04
CA ASP A 6 20.52 -4.93 14.03
C ASP A 6 20.18 -5.84 12.84
N ALA A 7 18.90 -5.98 12.49
CA ALA A 7 18.50 -6.67 11.25
C ALA A 7 19.06 -6.03 9.99
N ARG A 8 19.09 -4.70 9.90
CA ARG A 8 19.65 -3.99 8.72
C ARG A 8 21.15 -4.19 8.60
N GLU A 9 21.83 -4.48 9.70
CA GLU A 9 23.25 -4.84 9.75
C GLU A 9 23.50 -6.36 9.54
N GLY A 10 22.45 -7.15 9.29
CA GLY A 10 22.55 -8.59 9.06
C GLY A 10 22.77 -9.43 10.32
N LYS A 11 22.56 -8.85 11.52
CA LYS A 11 22.66 -9.60 12.78
C LYS A 11 21.42 -10.47 12.99
N MET A 12 21.62 -11.59 13.69
CA MET A 12 20.54 -12.48 14.06
C MET A 12 19.52 -11.76 14.95
N PHE A 13 18.25 -11.88 14.57
CA PHE A 13 17.14 -11.29 15.28
C PHE A 13 16.88 -12.07 16.58
N THR A 14 17.12 -11.44 17.72
CA THR A 14 16.92 -12.05 19.05
C THR A 14 15.69 -11.50 19.77
N ASP A 15 15.14 -10.38 19.30
CA ASP A 15 13.91 -9.75 19.79
C ASP A 15 12.92 -9.54 18.64
N PHE A 16 12.04 -10.53 18.45
CA PHE A 16 10.90 -10.43 17.53
C PHE A 16 9.71 -9.68 18.12
N TYR A 17 9.57 -9.68 19.44
CA TYR A 17 8.39 -9.16 20.12
C TYR A 17 8.26 -7.65 19.97
N THR A 18 9.34 -6.91 20.22
CA THR A 18 9.27 -5.45 20.21
C THR A 18 8.92 -4.92 18.81
N PRO A 19 9.59 -5.35 17.71
CA PRO A 19 9.23 -4.92 16.36
C PRO A 19 7.80 -5.29 15.96
N ALA A 20 7.33 -6.49 16.33
CA ALA A 20 5.95 -6.89 16.09
C ALA A 20 4.95 -5.96 16.79
N LYS A 21 5.18 -5.63 18.06
CA LYS A 21 4.34 -4.65 18.78
C LYS A 21 4.38 -3.26 18.19
N LEU A 22 5.53 -2.81 17.66
CA LEU A 22 5.56 -1.55 16.94
C LEU A 22 4.69 -1.62 15.69
N ILE A 23 4.83 -2.66 14.87
CA ILE A 23 4.03 -2.82 13.63
C ILE A 23 2.54 -2.87 13.95
N GLU A 24 2.13 -3.62 14.98
CA GLU A 24 0.73 -3.64 15.45
C GLU A 24 0.21 -2.24 15.83
N SER A 25 1.07 -1.37 16.36
CA SER A 25 0.70 -0.01 16.76
C SER A 25 0.59 0.99 15.59
N LEU A 26 1.04 0.61 14.38
CA LEU A 26 0.96 1.45 13.17
C LEU A 26 -0.47 1.46 12.60
N ASP A 27 -1.42 1.96 13.39
CA ASP A 27 -2.81 2.13 12.99
C ASP A 27 -3.10 3.59 12.64
N ILE A 28 -3.56 3.82 11.40
CA ILE A 28 -3.96 5.15 10.91
C ILE A 28 -5.47 5.32 10.81
N THR A 29 -6.27 4.34 11.23
CA THR A 29 -7.73 4.27 11.00
C THR A 29 -8.46 5.55 11.41
N ASN A 30 -8.08 6.13 12.54
CA ASN A 30 -8.73 7.33 13.10
C ASN A 30 -8.29 8.64 12.45
N VAL A 31 -7.23 8.62 11.63
CA VAL A 31 -6.70 9.82 10.95
C VAL A 31 -6.92 9.80 9.44
N VAL A 32 -7.39 8.69 8.84
CA VAL A 32 -7.67 8.60 7.39
C VAL A 32 -8.54 9.76 6.88
N GLY A 33 -9.59 10.16 7.63
CA GLY A 33 -10.47 11.26 7.23
C GLY A 33 -9.81 12.65 7.20
N ARG A 34 -8.58 12.77 7.70
CA ARG A 34 -7.77 13.99 7.63
C ARG A 34 -7.06 14.13 6.28
N ILE A 35 -6.94 13.06 5.49
CA ILE A 35 -6.37 13.12 4.13
C ILE A 35 -7.29 13.97 3.26
N LYS A 36 -6.72 14.97 2.57
CA LYS A 36 -7.44 15.90 1.68
C LYS A 36 -6.97 15.86 0.23
N THR A 37 -5.82 15.26 -0.02
CA THR A 37 -5.24 15.12 -1.37
C THR A 37 -5.94 14.02 -2.16
N PRO A 38 -6.08 14.15 -3.49
CA PRO A 38 -6.46 13.03 -4.35
C PRO A 38 -5.62 11.79 -4.02
N THR A 39 -6.25 10.63 -3.93
CA THR A 39 -5.58 9.38 -3.51
C THR A 39 -5.97 8.22 -4.41
N LEU A 40 -4.99 7.57 -5.02
CA LEU A 40 -5.17 6.29 -5.70
C LEU A 40 -4.98 5.14 -4.71
N ILE A 41 -5.93 4.21 -4.68
CA ILE A 41 -5.85 2.97 -3.91
C ILE A 41 -5.69 1.82 -4.89
N LEU A 42 -4.57 1.10 -4.76
CA LEU A 42 -4.31 -0.12 -5.50
C LEU A 42 -4.66 -1.33 -4.64
N ASP A 43 -5.40 -2.26 -5.22
CA ASP A 43 -5.73 -3.56 -4.66
C ASP A 43 -5.31 -4.67 -5.62
N TYR A 44 -5.23 -5.91 -5.13
CA TYR A 44 -4.66 -7.03 -5.87
C TYR A 44 -5.50 -8.29 -5.66
N ASP A 45 -5.72 -9.08 -6.72
CA ASP A 45 -6.45 -10.36 -6.59
C ASP A 45 -5.81 -11.31 -5.57
N TYR A 46 -4.47 -11.33 -5.49
CA TYR A 46 -3.70 -12.18 -4.57
C TYR A 46 -2.95 -11.34 -3.53
N GLU A 47 -3.62 -10.35 -2.95
CA GLU A 47 -3.09 -9.60 -1.80
C GLU A 47 -2.97 -10.52 -0.56
N GLN A 48 -1.74 -10.81 -0.15
CA GLN A 48 -1.44 -11.74 0.95
C GLN A 48 -1.08 -11.04 2.26
N PHE A 49 -0.63 -9.79 2.20
CA PHE A 49 -0.12 -9.06 3.37
C PHE A 49 -1.24 -8.40 4.15
N TYR A 50 -2.26 -7.89 3.46
CA TYR A 50 -3.36 -7.15 4.09
C TYR A 50 -4.72 -7.31 3.38
N PRO A 51 -5.22 -8.55 3.19
CA PRO A 51 -6.42 -8.81 2.40
C PRO A 51 -7.63 -7.98 2.86
N GLY A 52 -8.24 -7.28 1.92
CA GLY A 52 -9.42 -6.43 2.14
C GLY A 52 -9.14 -5.06 2.79
N GLN A 53 -7.92 -4.78 3.26
CA GLN A 53 -7.59 -3.45 3.78
C GLN A 53 -7.66 -2.32 2.74
N PRO A 54 -7.25 -2.51 1.46
CA PRO A 54 -7.37 -1.47 0.44
C PRO A 54 -8.80 -0.98 0.28
N ARG A 55 -9.77 -1.90 0.26
CA ARG A 55 -11.19 -1.54 0.19
C ARG A 55 -11.66 -0.75 1.43
N ARG A 56 -11.27 -1.18 2.64
CA ARG A 56 -11.59 -0.45 3.88
C ARG A 56 -10.99 0.96 3.90
N MET A 57 -9.78 1.14 3.37
CA MET A 57 -9.13 2.44 3.21
C MET A 57 -9.91 3.31 2.22
N PHE A 58 -10.24 2.75 1.05
CA PHE A 58 -11.06 3.44 0.05
C PHE A 58 -12.40 3.90 0.63
N ASP A 59 -13.11 3.04 1.35
CA ASP A 59 -14.42 3.38 1.93
C ASP A 59 -14.30 4.47 3.01
N LYS A 60 -13.21 4.50 3.80
CA LYS A 60 -12.96 5.51 4.85
C LYS A 60 -12.48 6.87 4.35
N LEU A 61 -11.84 6.93 3.18
CA LEU A 61 -11.34 8.18 2.62
C LEU A 61 -12.48 9.15 2.28
N THR A 62 -12.29 10.43 2.60
CA THR A 62 -13.24 11.51 2.26
C THR A 62 -12.74 12.41 1.12
N ALA A 63 -11.45 12.33 0.79
CA ALA A 63 -10.86 13.05 -0.34
C ALA A 63 -11.30 12.43 -1.68
N PRO A 64 -11.10 13.13 -2.82
CA PRO A 64 -11.18 12.50 -4.14
C PRO A 64 -10.33 11.24 -4.16
N LYS A 65 -10.91 10.13 -4.62
CA LYS A 65 -10.32 8.81 -4.48
C LYS A 65 -10.66 7.95 -5.69
N ASP A 66 -9.65 7.23 -6.16
CA ASP A 66 -9.76 6.27 -7.25
C ASP A 66 -9.33 4.88 -6.74
N TYR A 67 -9.95 3.83 -7.26
CA TYR A 67 -9.67 2.46 -6.87
C TYR A 67 -9.37 1.63 -8.10
N VAL A 68 -8.23 0.97 -8.12
CA VAL A 68 -7.86 0.03 -9.19
C VAL A 68 -7.48 -1.29 -8.57
N LYS A 69 -8.15 -2.36 -9.04
CA LYS A 69 -7.77 -3.72 -8.68
C LYS A 69 -6.95 -4.32 -9.81
N LEU A 70 -5.72 -4.69 -9.51
CA LEU A 70 -4.82 -5.39 -10.42
C LEU A 70 -5.10 -6.89 -10.34
N THR A 71 -5.34 -7.49 -11.50
CA THR A 71 -5.97 -8.80 -11.60
C THR A 71 -5.07 -9.81 -12.28
N THR A 72 -5.46 -11.07 -12.17
CA THR A 72 -4.77 -12.20 -12.82
C THR A 72 -4.80 -12.09 -14.35
N ALA A 73 -5.82 -11.44 -14.92
CA ALA A 73 -5.99 -11.29 -16.36
C ALA A 73 -4.82 -10.55 -17.03
N THR A 74 -4.10 -9.70 -16.29
CA THR A 74 -2.98 -8.91 -16.80
C THR A 74 -1.64 -9.28 -16.17
N GLY A 75 -1.60 -10.32 -15.34
CA GLY A 75 -0.37 -10.74 -14.64
C GLY A 75 0.05 -9.83 -13.46
N ALA A 76 -0.75 -8.81 -13.15
CA ALA A 76 -0.45 -7.80 -12.12
C ALA A 76 -1.02 -8.12 -10.72
N GLN A 77 -1.59 -9.31 -10.53
CA GLN A 77 -2.35 -9.73 -9.34
C GLN A 77 -1.60 -9.83 -8.02
N LEU A 78 -0.27 -9.85 -8.04
CA LEU A 78 0.53 -10.03 -6.82
C LEU A 78 0.74 -8.67 -6.16
N HIS A 79 0.96 -8.68 -4.84
CA HIS A 79 1.32 -7.48 -4.09
C HIS A 79 2.46 -6.72 -4.76
N CYS A 80 2.27 -5.42 -5.03
CA CYS A 80 3.19 -4.55 -5.80
C CYS A 80 3.43 -4.95 -7.28
N SER A 81 2.68 -5.92 -7.81
CA SER A 81 2.76 -6.40 -9.21
C SER A 81 4.18 -6.73 -9.71
N PRO A 82 5.00 -7.50 -8.97
CA PRO A 82 6.38 -7.81 -9.38
C PRO A 82 6.47 -8.52 -10.73
N MET A 83 5.39 -9.19 -11.15
CA MET A 83 5.32 -9.93 -12.42
C MET A 83 4.79 -9.09 -13.59
N ALA A 84 4.31 -7.87 -13.33
CA ALA A 84 3.85 -6.92 -14.35
C ALA A 84 4.18 -5.46 -13.94
N PRO A 85 5.47 -5.14 -13.71
CA PRO A 85 5.86 -3.82 -13.23
C PRO A 85 5.54 -2.71 -14.23
N GLN A 86 5.52 -2.99 -15.54
CA GLN A 86 5.16 -2.01 -16.57
C GLN A 86 3.72 -1.54 -16.40
N GLN A 87 2.77 -2.47 -16.29
CA GLN A 87 1.35 -2.13 -16.11
C GLN A 87 1.10 -1.41 -14.78
N HIS A 88 1.78 -1.82 -13.70
CA HIS A 88 1.71 -1.10 -12.43
C HIS A 88 2.13 0.36 -12.60
N CYS A 89 3.26 0.59 -13.29
CA CYS A 89 3.75 1.92 -13.60
C CYS A 89 2.77 2.70 -14.48
N GLU A 90 2.22 2.10 -15.54
CA GLU A 90 1.21 2.75 -16.40
C GLU A 90 0.03 3.26 -15.57
N VAL A 91 -0.58 2.39 -14.74
CA VAL A 91 -1.71 2.77 -13.87
C VAL A 91 -1.35 3.93 -12.94
N VAL A 92 -0.18 3.88 -12.30
CA VAL A 92 0.23 4.91 -11.33
C VAL A 92 0.58 6.22 -12.03
N PHE A 93 1.35 6.18 -13.12
CA PHE A 93 1.82 7.38 -13.79
C PHE A 93 0.72 8.06 -14.61
N ASP A 94 -0.18 7.30 -15.24
CA ASP A 94 -1.34 7.87 -15.93
C ASP A 94 -2.24 8.59 -14.94
N TRP A 95 -2.49 7.99 -13.77
CA TRP A 95 -3.25 8.64 -12.70
C TRP A 95 -2.57 9.90 -12.18
N LEU A 96 -1.26 9.85 -11.93
CA LEU A 96 -0.50 11.02 -11.50
C LEU A 96 -0.55 12.14 -12.54
N GLN A 97 -0.41 11.79 -13.83
CA GLN A 97 -0.51 12.76 -14.92
C GLN A 97 -1.88 13.44 -14.89
N GLU A 98 -2.97 12.67 -14.84
CA GLU A 98 -4.33 13.22 -14.75
C GLU A 98 -4.51 14.20 -13.57
N LYS A 99 -4.01 13.85 -12.38
CA LYS A 99 -4.20 14.67 -11.18
C LYS A 99 -3.26 15.88 -11.09
N LEU A 100 -2.06 15.81 -11.68
CA LEU A 100 -1.04 16.85 -11.55
C LEU A 100 -1.03 17.86 -12.69
N THR A 101 -1.37 17.46 -13.92
CA THR A 101 -1.33 18.41 -15.04
C THR A 101 -2.57 19.29 -15.14
N GLY A 102 -3.59 19.02 -14.33
CA GLY A 102 -4.92 19.59 -14.50
C GLY A 102 -5.58 19.03 -15.77
N SER A 103 -6.88 18.75 -15.71
CA SER A 103 -7.66 18.49 -16.91
C SER A 103 -7.90 19.79 -17.67
#